data_AF-A0A963G969-F1
#
_entry.id   AF-A0A963G969-F1
#
_cell.length_a   1.000
_cell.length_b   1.000
_cell.length_c   1.000
_cell.angle_alpha   90.00
_cell.angle_beta   90.00
_cell.angle_gamma   90.00
#
_symmetry.space_group_name_H-M   'P 1'
#
loop_
_entity.id
_entity.type
_entity.pdbx_description
1 polymer ?
#
loop_
_entity_poly.entity_id
_entity_poly.type
_entity_poly.pdbx_seq_one_letter_code
_entity_poly.pdbx_strand_id
1 'polypeptide(L)'
;MELDVIGYNPHDGDLVHYEPSVDAHTWDTREARYAKKFEAARKLIFSEVFSWLPPATPLRQIAVFPSHPKGRDTIAGGQITSIDEFVAEVRSKVIECGVACRSAISENYPLLRVLQLSHCGYNRAL
;
A
#
# COMPACT_ATOMS: atom_id res chain seq x y z
N MET A 1 -8.36 15.62 -8.95
CA MET A 1 -7.32 14.58 -9.02
C MET A 1 -7.72 13.51 -8.02
N GLU A 2 -7.56 12.24 -8.35
CA GLU A 2 -7.91 11.12 -7.50
C GLU A 2 -6.69 10.65 -6.71
N LEU A 3 -6.90 10.16 -5.48
CA LEU A 3 -5.88 9.53 -4.64
C LEU A 3 -6.26 8.07 -4.52
N ASP A 4 -5.37 7.16 -4.94
CA ASP A 4 -5.74 5.74 -5.07
C ASP A 4 -5.96 5.08 -3.70
N VAL A 5 -4.90 4.95 -2.88
CA VAL A 5 -5.00 4.34 -1.55
C VAL A 5 -4.18 5.15 -0.55
N ILE A 6 -4.81 5.53 0.54
CA ILE A 6 -4.17 6.24 1.65
C ILE A 6 -4.51 5.49 2.94
N GLY A 7 -3.50 5.28 3.78
CA GLY A 7 -3.67 4.66 5.09
C GLY A 7 -3.01 5.52 6.16
N TYR A 8 -3.68 5.66 7.30
CA TYR A 8 -3.10 6.26 8.50
C TYR A 8 -3.33 5.34 9.68
N ASN A 9 -2.26 4.97 10.38
CA ASN A 9 -2.35 4.24 11.62
C ASN A 9 -2.23 5.21 12.81
N PRO A 10 -3.31 5.44 13.59
CA PRO A 10 -3.27 6.39 14.71
C PRO A 10 -2.44 5.90 15.90
N HIS A 11 -2.04 4.63 15.94
CA HIS A 11 -1.26 4.09 17.06
C HIS A 11 0.23 4.42 16.97
N ASP A 12 0.79 4.44 15.76
CA ASP A 12 2.22 4.70 15.52
C ASP A 12 2.47 5.94 14.63
N GLY A 13 1.41 6.52 14.07
CA GLY A 13 1.48 7.68 13.20
C GLY A 13 1.94 7.36 11.77
N ASP A 14 2.00 6.09 11.37
CA ASP A 14 2.41 5.70 10.03
C ASP A 14 1.37 6.15 9.00
N LEU A 15 1.82 6.98 8.04
CA LEU A 15 1.01 7.55 6.98
C LEU A 15 1.58 7.11 5.63
N VAL A 16 0.74 6.43 4.86
CA VAL A 16 1.09 5.84 3.58
C VAL A 16 0.17 6.31 2.47
N HIS A 17 0.75 6.46 1.29
CA HIS A 17 0.04 6.72 0.04
C HIS A 17 0.56 5.75 -1.03
N TYR A 18 -0.30 4.84 -1.48
CA TYR A 18 0.01 3.88 -2.54
C TYR A 18 -0.64 4.32 -3.85
N GLU A 19 0.15 4.28 -4.93
CA GLU A 19 -0.26 4.63 -6.30
C GLU A 19 0.03 3.44 -7.23
N PRO A 20 -0.89 2.47 -7.31
CA PRO A 20 -0.77 1.34 -8.21
C PRO A 20 -0.93 1.76 -9.68
N SER A 21 -0.10 1.17 -10.54
CA SER A 21 -0.25 1.30 -12.00
C SER A 21 0.21 0.04 -12.70
N VAL A 22 -0.49 -0.30 -13.79
CA VAL A 22 -0.11 -1.36 -14.73
C VAL A 22 0.33 -0.80 -16.08
N ASP A 23 0.62 0.51 -16.14
CA ASP A 23 1.06 1.16 -17.37
C ASP A 23 2.37 0.57 -17.89
N ALA A 24 2.63 0.74 -19.19
CA ALA A 24 3.88 0.36 -19.84
C ALA A 24 4.64 1.58 -20.37
N HIS A 25 4.51 2.74 -19.70
CA HIS A 25 5.19 3.95 -20.13
C HIS A 25 6.70 3.88 -19.89
N THR A 26 7.44 4.75 -20.59
CA THR A 26 8.87 4.94 -20.34
C THR A 26 9.11 5.47 -18.92
N TRP A 27 10.31 5.24 -18.39
CA TRP A 27 10.66 5.71 -17.05
C TRP A 27 10.56 7.23 -16.92
N ASP A 28 11.00 8.00 -17.91
CA ASP A 28 10.88 9.46 -17.89
C ASP A 28 9.42 9.93 -17.82
N THR A 29 8.54 9.24 -18.54
CA THR A 29 7.10 9.52 -18.49
C THR A 29 6.53 9.17 -17.12
N ARG A 30 6.92 8.02 -16.55
CA ARG A 30 6.49 7.63 -15.21
C ARG A 30 6.98 8.62 -14.15
N GLU A 31 8.26 9.04 -14.20
CA GLU A 31 8.82 10.06 -13.30
C GLU A 31 7.99 11.33 -13.30
N ALA A 32 7.72 11.89 -14.48
CA ALA A 32 6.92 13.11 -14.61
C ALA A 32 5.47 12.94 -14.10
N ARG A 33 4.87 11.77 -14.32
CA ARG A 33 3.49 11.48 -13.86
C ARG A 33 3.42 11.28 -12.34
N TYR A 34 4.33 10.48 -11.79
CA TYR A 34 4.38 10.19 -10.36
C TYR A 34 4.80 11.43 -9.56
N ALA A 35 5.67 12.30 -10.08
CA ALA A 35 5.97 13.58 -9.44
C ALA A 35 4.70 14.44 -9.24
N LYS A 36 3.86 14.55 -10.29
CA LYS A 36 2.60 15.29 -10.21
C LYS A 36 1.62 14.64 -9.22
N LYS A 37 1.43 13.32 -9.31
CA LYS A 37 0.56 12.56 -8.40
C LYS A 37 1.00 12.73 -6.95
N PHE A 38 2.27 12.52 -6.67
CA PHE A 38 2.85 12.59 -5.33
C PHE A 38 2.84 13.99 -4.73
N GLU A 39 3.15 15.02 -5.52
CA GLU A 39 3.07 16.40 -5.06
C GLU A 39 1.64 16.79 -4.70
N ALA A 40 0.68 16.45 -5.55
CA ALA A 40 -0.70 16.83 -5.31
C ALA A 40 -1.35 15.95 -4.21
N ALA A 41 -0.92 14.70 -4.04
CA ALA A 41 -1.29 13.88 -2.88
C ALA A 41 -0.81 14.48 -1.56
N ARG A 42 0.44 14.97 -1.49
CA ARG A 42 0.94 15.71 -0.31
C ARG A 42 0.04 16.87 0.06
N LYS A 43 -0.47 17.63 -0.93
CA LYS A 43 -1.38 18.75 -0.67
C LYS A 43 -2.74 18.25 -0.16
N LEU A 44 -3.39 17.37 -0.93
CA LEU A 44 -4.76 16.91 -0.66
C LEU A 44 -4.89 16.08 0.63
N ILE A 45 -3.87 15.28 0.98
CA ILE A 45 -3.88 14.48 2.21
C ILE A 45 -4.01 15.39 3.44
N PHE A 46 -3.21 16.47 3.51
CA PHE A 46 -3.21 17.37 4.67
C PHE A 46 -4.26 18.48 4.58
N SER A 47 -4.84 18.76 3.41
CA SER A 47 -5.89 19.78 3.28
C SER A 47 -7.31 19.21 3.32
N GLU A 48 -7.53 17.98 2.85
CA GLU A 48 -8.88 17.44 2.62
C GLU A 48 -9.14 16.09 3.30
N VAL A 49 -8.20 15.15 3.28
CA VAL A 49 -8.43 13.77 3.77
C VAL A 49 -8.18 13.65 5.27
N PHE A 50 -6.99 14.07 5.70
CA PHE A 50 -6.52 14.02 7.08
C PHE A 50 -6.09 15.41 7.53
N SER A 51 -7.02 16.37 7.42
CA SER A 51 -6.78 17.78 7.74
C SER A 51 -6.42 18.06 9.21
N TRP A 52 -6.62 17.07 10.08
CA TRP A 52 -6.23 17.11 11.48
C TRP A 52 -4.79 16.65 11.73
N LEU A 53 -4.10 16.06 10.74
CA LEU A 53 -2.70 15.67 10.91
C LEU A 53 -1.76 16.87 10.73
N PRO A 54 -0.69 16.99 11.53
CA PRO A 54 0.33 17.99 11.29
C PRO A 54 0.91 17.86 9.87
N PRO A 55 1.11 18.96 9.12
CA PRO A 55 1.71 18.89 7.78
C PRO A 55 3.14 18.31 7.75
N ALA A 56 3.80 18.26 8.91
CA ALA A 56 5.11 17.65 9.09
C ALA A 56 5.05 16.12 9.32
N THR A 57 3.87 15.51 9.37
CA THR A 57 3.70 14.06 9.53
C THR A 57 4.42 13.34 8.38
N PRO A 58 5.35 12.41 8.65
CA PRO A 58 6.06 11.70 7.60
C PRO A 58 5.09 10.93 6.70
N LEU A 59 5.03 11.29 5.41
CA LEU A 59 4.25 10.60 4.40
C LEU A 59 5.16 9.69 3.57
N ARG A 60 4.90 8.38 3.59
CA ARG A 60 5.54 7.42 2.68
C ARG A 60 4.70 7.30 1.42
N GLN A 61 5.31 7.62 0.28
CA GLN A 61 4.66 7.49 -1.03
C GLN A 61 5.25 6.31 -1.77
N ILE A 62 4.39 5.38 -2.18
CA ILE A 62 4.78 4.10 -2.76
C ILE A 62 4.11 3.93 -4.12
N ALA A 63 4.91 3.77 -5.17
CA ALA A 63 4.43 3.35 -6.48
C ALA A 63 4.40 1.83 -6.55
N VAL A 64 3.24 1.25 -6.89
CA VAL A 64 3.08 -0.20 -7.04
C VAL A 64 3.04 -0.53 -8.53
N PHE A 65 4.05 -1.23 -9.03
CA PHE A 65 4.19 -1.60 -10.45
C PHE A 65 4.05 -3.11 -10.70
N PRO A 66 3.83 -3.58 -11.93
CA PRO A 66 3.79 -5.01 -12.22
C PRO A 66 5.11 -5.72 -11.88
N SER A 67 6.23 -5.01 -11.98
CA SER A 67 7.55 -5.53 -11.62
C SER A 67 8.44 -4.46 -11.01
N HIS A 68 9.36 -4.90 -10.15
CA HIS A 68 10.38 -4.06 -9.54
C HIS A 68 11.62 -4.05 -10.45
N PRO A 69 11.99 -2.92 -11.06
CA PRO A 69 13.17 -2.85 -11.91
C PRO A 69 14.46 -3.05 -11.09
N LYS A 70 15.41 -3.81 -11.65
CA LYS A 70 16.73 -3.96 -11.04
C LYS A 70 17.47 -2.62 -11.01
N GLY A 71 17.98 -2.23 -9.84
CA GLY A 71 18.82 -1.04 -9.67
C GLY A 71 18.05 0.29 -9.66
N ARG A 72 16.73 0.25 -9.48
CA ARG A 72 15.90 1.45 -9.28
C ARG A 72 14.82 1.15 -8.23
N ASP A 73 15.03 1.64 -7.01
CA ASP A 73 14.10 1.43 -5.89
C ASP A 73 13.18 2.65 -5.65
N THR A 74 13.34 3.71 -6.44
CA THR A 74 12.61 4.97 -6.26
C THR A 74 12.06 5.54 -7.55
N ILE A 75 10.94 6.27 -7.45
CA ILE A 75 10.36 7.08 -8.52
C ILE A 75 9.81 8.38 -7.94
N ALA A 76 10.18 9.52 -8.53
CA ALA A 76 9.75 10.84 -8.09
C ALA A 76 9.90 11.11 -6.58
N GLY A 77 10.95 10.54 -5.97
CA GLY A 77 11.22 10.60 -4.52
C GLY A 77 10.38 9.65 -3.65
N GLY A 78 9.44 8.90 -4.23
CA GLY A 78 8.73 7.81 -3.57
C GLY A 78 9.40 6.45 -3.78
N GLN A 79 8.96 5.44 -3.03
CA GLN A 79 9.46 4.06 -3.09
C GLN A 79 8.79 3.30 -4.23
N ILE A 80 9.51 2.36 -4.83
CA ILE A 80 8.93 1.38 -5.75
C ILE A 80 8.72 0.06 -5.00
N THR A 81 7.56 -0.56 -5.22
CA THR A 81 7.32 -1.97 -4.95
C THR A 81 6.66 -2.60 -6.16
N SER A 82 6.89 -3.89 -6.38
CA SER A 82 6.08 -4.67 -7.31
C SER A 82 4.76 -5.11 -6.66
N ILE A 83 3.80 -5.47 -7.51
CA ILE A 83 2.57 -6.16 -7.10
C ILE A 83 2.91 -7.45 -6.36
N ASP A 84 3.88 -8.23 -6.86
CA ASP A 84 4.27 -9.50 -6.25
C ASP A 84 4.88 -9.30 -4.85
N GLU A 85 5.77 -8.31 -4.68
CA GLU A 85 6.34 -7.96 -3.37
C GLU A 85 5.26 -7.48 -2.40
N PHE A 86 4.36 -6.59 -2.86
CA PHE A 86 3.27 -6.08 -2.02
C PHE A 86 2.32 -7.19 -1.57
N VAL A 87 1.89 -8.06 -2.49
CA VAL A 87 1.03 -9.20 -2.18
C VAL A 87 1.74 -10.20 -1.27
N ALA A 88 3.05 -10.42 -1.47
CA ALA A 88 3.85 -11.28 -0.60
C ALA A 88 3.91 -10.72 0.83
N GLU A 89 4.10 -9.42 1.00
CA GLU A 89 4.10 -8.75 2.31
C GLU A 89 2.73 -8.91 3.00
N VAL A 90 1.64 -8.60 2.29
CA VAL A 90 0.26 -8.74 2.81
C VAL A 90 0.00 -10.18 3.23
N ARG A 91 0.35 -11.16 2.37
CA ARG A 91 0.18 -12.58 2.66
C ARG A 91 0.96 -13.00 3.90
N SER A 92 2.23 -12.58 4.04
CA SER A 92 3.04 -12.91 5.23
C SER A 92 2.38 -12.40 6.51
N LYS A 93 1.91 -11.14 6.52
CA LYS A 93 1.20 -10.57 7.67
C LYS A 93 -0.12 -11.30 7.99
N VAL A 94 -0.84 -11.75 6.97
CA VAL A 94 -2.05 -12.57 7.16
C VAL A 94 -1.72 -13.94 7.75
N ILE A 95 -0.62 -14.57 7.32
CA ILE A 95 -0.16 -15.85 7.87
C ILE A 95 0.20 -15.71 9.35
N GLU A 96 0.82 -14.60 9.75
CA GLU A 96 1.15 -14.30 11.15
C GLU A 96 -0.10 -14.20 12.05
N CYS A 97 -1.26 -13.81 11.51
CA CYS A 97 -2.53 -13.86 12.25
C CYS A 97 -2.96 -15.29 12.61
N GLY A 98 -2.50 -16.30 11.87
CA GLY A 98 -2.83 -17.71 12.11
C GLY A 98 -4.26 -18.11 11.74
N VAL A 99 -4.73 -19.23 12.31
CA VAL A 99 -6.03 -19.86 11.97
C VAL A 99 -7.23 -18.98 12.31
N ALA A 100 -8.24 -18.98 11.45
CA ALA A 100 -9.39 -18.09 11.60
C ALA A 100 -10.21 -18.36 12.87
N CYS A 101 -10.28 -19.60 13.38
CA CYS A 101 -11.03 -19.90 14.60
C CYS A 101 -10.46 -19.25 15.88
N ARG A 102 -9.20 -18.78 15.84
CA ARG A 102 -8.53 -18.12 16.99
C ARG A 102 -8.37 -16.62 16.80
N SER A 103 -8.18 -16.17 15.56
CA SER A 103 -7.87 -14.77 15.26
C SER A 103 -8.46 -14.38 13.91
N ALA A 104 -9.78 -14.51 13.77
CA ALA A 104 -10.47 -14.19 12.52
C ALA A 104 -10.23 -12.74 12.09
N ILE A 105 -9.73 -12.55 10.86
CA ILE A 105 -9.75 -11.24 10.21
C ILE A 105 -11.21 -10.80 10.04
N SER A 106 -11.49 -9.53 10.36
CA SER A 106 -12.84 -8.95 10.29
C SER A 106 -13.49 -9.17 8.91
N GLU A 107 -14.79 -9.45 8.91
CA GLU A 107 -15.58 -9.65 7.69
C GLU A 107 -15.64 -8.40 6.80
N ASN A 108 -15.37 -7.23 7.35
CA ASN A 108 -15.22 -5.97 6.61
C ASN A 108 -14.00 -5.97 5.67
N TYR A 109 -13.08 -6.93 5.83
CA TYR A 109 -11.92 -7.14 4.97
C TYR A 109 -12.00 -8.48 4.24
N PRO A 110 -12.99 -8.67 3.34
CA PRO A 110 -13.30 -9.97 2.76
C PRO A 110 -12.10 -10.58 2.01
N LEU A 111 -11.30 -9.77 1.31
CA LEU A 111 -10.12 -10.24 0.60
C LEU A 111 -9.03 -10.76 1.55
N LEU A 112 -8.78 -10.06 2.66
CA LEU A 112 -7.81 -10.52 3.66
C LEU A 112 -8.30 -11.77 4.38
N ARG A 113 -9.62 -11.87 4.65
CA ARG A 113 -10.23 -13.05 5.25
C ARG A 113 -10.15 -14.27 4.33
N VAL A 114 -10.32 -14.09 3.02
CA VAL A 114 -10.09 -15.16 2.03
C VAL A 114 -8.63 -15.62 2.07
N LEU A 115 -7.66 -14.69 2.10
CA LEU A 115 -6.24 -15.05 2.23
C LEU A 115 -5.95 -15.82 3.54
N GLN A 116 -6.58 -15.44 4.65
CA GLN A 116 -6.43 -16.16 5.91
C GLN A 116 -6.98 -17.58 5.78
N LEU A 117 -8.18 -17.75 5.23
CA LEU A 117 -8.79 -19.06 5.05
C LEU A 117 -8.00 -19.94 4.06
N SER A 118 -7.43 -19.36 3.01
CA SER A 118 -6.66 -20.12 2.02
C SER A 118 -5.29 -20.55 2.53
N HIS A 119 -4.60 -19.70 3.31
CA HIS A 119 -3.22 -19.96 3.77
C HIS A 119 -3.13 -20.53 5.19
N CYS A 120 -4.07 -20.18 6.06
CA CYS A 120 -4.08 -20.62 7.47
C CYS A 120 -5.19 -21.63 7.75
N GLY A 121 -6.27 -21.64 6.98
CA GLY A 121 -7.45 -22.45 7.23
C GLY A 121 -8.31 -21.96 8.41
N TYR A 122 -9.45 -22.62 8.62
CA TYR A 122 -10.34 -22.28 9.73
C TYR A 122 -9.86 -22.86 11.07
N ASN A 123 -9.61 -24.18 11.12
CA ASN A 123 -9.10 -24.87 12.32
C ASN A 123 -7.62 -25.25 12.22
N ARG A 124 -7.15 -25.52 11.00
CA ARG A 124 -5.78 -25.88 10.64
C ARG A 124 -5.57 -25.57 9.15
N ALA A 125 -4.33 -25.30 8.75
CA ALA A 125 -3.96 -25.27 7.34
C ALA A 125 -4.08 -26.69 6.76
N LEU A 126 -4.48 -26.78 5.49
CA LEU A 126 -4.49 -28.04 4.74
C LEU A 126 -3.11 -28.27 4.11
#